data_AF-A0A226E2R0-F1
#
_entry.id   AF-A0A226E2R0-F1
#
_cell.length_a   1.000
_cell.length_b   1.000
_cell.length_c   1.000
_cell.angle_alpha   90.00
_cell.angle_beta   90.00
_cell.angle_gamma   90.00
#
_symmetry.space_group_name_H-M   'P 1'
#
loop_
_entity.id
_entity.type
_entity.pdbx_description
1 polymer ?
#
loop_
_entity_poly.entity_id
_entity_poly.type
_entity_poly.pdbx_seq_one_letter_code
_entity_poly.pdbx_strand_id
1 'polypeptide(L)'
;MKEMGKMMSSPSSSISSMVRMKKEVGLLEGVAIIMGIIIGSANVVFVPTTNAIMGLTFAKYVTQPFFPAGCIPDSGVRLIAASAIIFLTFLNCYDVRITTRMQNVFLVAKVAGLGTVIVAGMVHLLQGNVSNFHDPWKNTQTDPSLIAVSFYSGIFSYAGWNYLNFMTEVRMACLSMFRVEEKTTRKWFLRPPITTHN
;
A
#
# COMPACT_ATOMS: atom_id res chain seq x y z
N MET A 1 70.29 -5.19 40.74
CA MET A 1 69.05 -5.93 41.08
C MET A 1 67.93 -5.00 41.58
N LYS A 2 67.64 -3.90 40.87
CA LYS A 2 66.46 -3.03 41.14
C LYS A 2 65.53 -2.87 39.92
N GLU A 3 65.90 -3.45 38.78
CA GLU A 3 65.19 -3.35 37.49
C GLU A 3 64.54 -4.68 37.07
N MET A 4 64.27 -5.59 38.02
CA MET A 4 63.50 -6.82 37.79
C MET A 4 62.22 -6.90 38.63
N GLY A 5 61.94 -5.88 39.45
CA GLY A 5 60.73 -5.79 40.28
C GLY A 5 59.58 -5.00 39.64
N LYS A 6 59.79 -4.41 38.45
CA LYS A 6 58.80 -3.55 37.78
C LYS A 6 58.03 -4.22 36.64
N MET A 7 58.27 -5.51 36.38
CA MET A 7 57.50 -6.30 35.40
C MET A 7 56.46 -7.22 36.04
N MET A 8 56.08 -6.95 37.29
CA MET A 8 54.95 -7.61 37.94
C MET A 8 53.95 -6.58 38.48
N SER A 9 53.78 -5.47 37.74
CA SER A 9 52.58 -4.64 37.86
C SER A 9 51.46 -5.34 37.09
N SER A 10 50.48 -5.85 37.82
CA SER A 10 49.19 -6.30 37.31
C SER A 10 48.65 -5.42 36.17
N PRO A 11 47.99 -6.04 35.19
CA PRO A 11 46.69 -5.53 34.80
C PRO A 11 45.67 -6.68 34.88
N SER A 12 45.50 -7.26 36.08
CA SER A 12 44.35 -8.13 36.38
C SER A 12 43.04 -7.36 36.58
N SER A 13 43.02 -6.04 36.31
CA SER A 13 41.84 -5.18 36.47
C SER A 13 41.34 -4.51 35.19
N SER A 14 41.92 -4.80 34.02
CA SER A 14 41.57 -4.10 32.76
C SER A 14 41.10 -4.99 31.61
N ILE A 15 41.17 -6.32 31.76
CA ILE A 15 40.68 -7.29 30.74
C ILE A 15 39.32 -7.91 31.14
N SER A 16 38.78 -7.54 32.30
CA SER A 16 37.43 -8.01 32.72
C SER A 16 36.31 -7.03 32.35
N SER A 17 36.61 -5.81 31.91
CA SER A 17 35.62 -4.77 31.58
C SER A 17 35.29 -4.63 30.09
N MET A 18 35.86 -5.44 29.21
CA MET A 18 35.58 -5.39 27.77
C MET A 18 35.18 -6.75 27.18
N VAL A 19 34.39 -7.51 27.93
CA VAL A 19 33.39 -8.39 27.31
C VAL A 19 32.05 -7.99 27.89
N ARG A 20 31.58 -6.81 27.46
CA ARG A 20 30.17 -6.46 27.58
C ARG A 20 29.45 -7.44 26.65
N MET A 21 28.95 -8.56 27.18
CA MET A 21 27.94 -9.34 26.47
C MET A 21 26.85 -8.34 26.07
N LYS A 22 26.61 -8.19 24.77
CA LYS A 22 25.58 -7.31 24.23
C LYS A 22 24.29 -7.74 24.94
N LYS A 23 23.87 -6.93 25.91
CA LYS A 23 22.70 -7.15 26.75
C LYS A 23 21.56 -7.55 25.84
N GLU A 24 21.02 -8.75 26.07
CA GLU A 24 19.74 -9.25 25.61
C GLU A 24 19.36 -8.81 24.19
N VAL A 25 19.48 -9.74 23.23
CA VAL A 25 18.56 -9.77 22.09
C VAL A 25 17.15 -9.83 22.70
N GLY A 26 16.57 -8.65 22.91
CA GLY A 26 15.46 -8.48 23.83
C GLY A 26 14.22 -9.20 23.33
N LEU A 27 13.34 -9.58 24.25
CA LEU A 27 12.00 -10.10 23.94
C LEU A 27 11.30 -9.27 22.85
N LEU A 28 11.53 -7.96 22.81
CA LEU A 28 11.03 -7.03 21.80
C LEU A 28 11.55 -7.31 20.38
N GLU A 29 12.83 -7.67 20.20
CA GLU A 29 13.33 -8.09 18.89
C GLU A 29 12.70 -9.43 18.47
N GLY A 30 12.54 -10.37 19.40
CA GLY A 30 11.85 -11.64 19.15
C GLY A 30 10.39 -11.43 18.72
N VAL A 31 9.65 -10.59 19.44
CA VAL A 31 8.26 -10.22 19.10
C VAL A 31 8.20 -9.49 17.76
N ALA A 32 9.13 -8.59 17.48
CA ALA A 32 9.19 -7.89 16.20
C ALA A 32 9.43 -8.86 15.02
N ILE A 33 10.28 -9.87 15.20
CA ILE A 33 10.50 -10.92 14.19
C ILE A 33 9.22 -11.72 13.96
N ILE A 34 8.56 -12.17 15.03
CA ILE A 34 7.31 -12.95 14.93
C ILE A 34 6.21 -12.13 14.25
N MET A 35 6.01 -10.88 14.67
CA MET A 35 5.04 -9.97 14.06
C MET A 35 5.38 -9.68 12.59
N GLY A 36 6.67 -9.51 12.27
CA GLY A 36 7.14 -9.32 10.91
C GLY A 36 6.83 -10.51 10.01
N ILE A 37 7.04 -11.74 10.49
CA ILE A 37 6.71 -12.97 9.74
C ILE A 37 5.20 -13.09 9.53
N ILE A 38 4.39 -12.80 10.56
CA ILE A 38 2.92 -12.86 10.46
C ILE A 38 2.40 -11.83 9.45
N ILE A 39 2.83 -10.58 9.55
CA ILE A 39 2.38 -9.52 8.63
C ILE A 39 2.90 -9.78 7.21
N GLY A 40 4.15 -10.22 7.08
CA GLY A 40 4.76 -10.53 5.78
C GLY A 40 4.03 -11.66 5.05
N SER A 41 3.79 -12.78 5.74
CA SER A 41 3.04 -13.93 5.19
C SER A 41 1.58 -13.57 4.88
N ALA A 42 0.94 -12.80 5.74
CA ALA A 42 -0.41 -12.29 5.50
C ALA A 42 -0.47 -11.46 4.19
N ASN A 43 0.46 -10.53 3.98
CA ASN A 43 0.49 -9.71 2.76
C ASN A 43 0.66 -10.55 1.49
N VAL A 44 1.52 -11.59 1.52
CA VAL A 44 1.72 -12.51 0.38
C VAL A 44 0.41 -13.21 -0.02
N VAL A 45 -0.47 -13.51 0.93
CA VAL A 45 -1.77 -14.15 0.67
C VAL A 45 -2.86 -13.12 0.33
N PHE A 46 -2.89 -11.97 1.01
CA PHE A 46 -3.95 -10.98 0.84
C PHE A 46 -3.89 -10.26 -0.50
N VAL A 47 -2.71 -9.87 -0.97
CA VAL A 47 -2.55 -9.13 -2.24
C VAL A 47 -3.13 -9.90 -3.45
N PRO A 48 -2.77 -11.19 -3.70
CA PRO A 48 -3.35 -11.93 -4.82
C PRO A 48 -4.85 -12.17 -4.65
N THR A 49 -5.32 -12.35 -3.41
CA THR A 49 -6.75 -12.52 -3.10
C THR A 49 -7.55 -11.27 -3.47
N THR A 50 -7.08 -10.09 -3.10
CA THR A 50 -7.73 -8.82 -3.47
C THR A 50 -7.75 -8.63 -4.98
N ASN A 51 -6.65 -8.92 -5.68
CA ASN A 51 -6.59 -8.83 -7.14
C ASN A 51 -7.57 -9.80 -7.82
N ALA A 52 -7.73 -11.02 -7.29
CA ALA A 52 -8.69 -12.00 -7.78
C ALA A 52 -10.14 -11.54 -7.57
N ILE A 53 -10.46 -10.98 -6.40
CA ILE A 53 -11.79 -10.41 -6.12
C ILE A 53 -12.10 -9.29 -7.12
N MET A 54 -11.16 -8.38 -7.37
CA MET A 54 -11.35 -7.29 -8.33
C MET A 54 -11.55 -7.81 -9.77
N GLY A 55 -10.80 -8.85 -10.18
CA GLY A 55 -10.97 -9.49 -11.48
C GLY A 55 -12.32 -10.20 -11.64
N LEU A 56 -12.80 -10.88 -10.60
CA LEU A 56 -14.14 -11.50 -10.58
C LEU A 56 -15.24 -10.45 -10.66
N THR A 57 -15.10 -9.35 -9.92
CA THR A 57 -16.04 -8.23 -9.96
C THR A 57 -16.08 -7.59 -11.36
N PHE A 58 -14.93 -7.37 -11.99
CA PHE A 58 -14.85 -6.91 -13.38
C PHE A 58 -15.60 -7.85 -14.34
N ALA A 59 -15.34 -9.16 -14.25
CA ALA A 59 -16.00 -10.14 -15.10
C ALA A 59 -17.54 -10.12 -14.92
N LYS A 60 -18.04 -10.00 -13.68
CA LYS A 60 -19.47 -9.87 -13.40
C LYS A 60 -20.08 -8.62 -14.01
N TYR A 61 -19.42 -7.48 -13.91
CA TYR A 61 -19.91 -6.23 -14.51
C TYR A 61 -19.92 -6.27 -16.04
N VAL A 62 -18.94 -6.94 -16.67
CA VAL A 62 -18.90 -7.10 -18.13
C VAL A 62 -19.96 -8.07 -18.63
N THR A 63 -20.28 -9.13 -17.89
CA THR A 63 -21.27 -10.13 -18.32
C THR A 63 -22.71 -9.75 -18.03
N GLN A 64 -22.96 -8.88 -17.06
CA GLN A 64 -24.31 -8.42 -16.68
C GLN A 64 -25.19 -7.94 -17.86
N PRO A 65 -24.71 -7.12 -18.83
CA PRO A 65 -25.55 -6.70 -19.96
C PRO A 65 -25.93 -7.83 -20.93
N PHE A 66 -25.15 -8.91 -21.02
CA PHE A 66 -25.41 -10.03 -21.93
C PHE A 66 -26.40 -11.05 -21.36
N PHE A 67 -26.54 -11.09 -20.04
CA PHE A 67 -27.43 -12.02 -19.33
C PHE A 67 -28.39 -11.27 -18.39
N PRO A 68 -29.30 -10.43 -18.94
CA PRO A 68 -30.24 -9.66 -18.13
C PRO A 68 -31.22 -10.55 -17.33
N ALA A 69 -31.42 -11.80 -17.75
CA ALA A 69 -32.29 -12.78 -17.08
C ALA A 69 -31.64 -13.51 -15.88
N GLY A 70 -30.40 -13.17 -15.50
CA GLY A 70 -29.77 -13.67 -14.27
C GLY A 70 -29.14 -15.07 -14.34
N CYS A 71 -29.23 -15.77 -15.47
CA CYS A 71 -28.58 -17.08 -15.67
C CYS A 71 -27.13 -16.93 -16.13
N ILE A 72 -26.27 -16.32 -15.29
CA ILE A 72 -24.84 -16.20 -15.60
C ILE A 72 -24.13 -17.47 -15.10
N PRO A 73 -23.49 -18.27 -15.97
CA PRO A 73 -22.74 -19.43 -15.53
C PRO A 73 -21.48 -19.01 -14.75
N ASP A 74 -21.32 -19.50 -13.52
CA ASP A 74 -20.16 -19.22 -12.66
C ASP A 74 -18.82 -19.60 -13.31
N SER A 75 -18.80 -20.69 -14.09
CA SER A 75 -17.62 -21.11 -14.85
C SER A 75 -17.20 -20.06 -15.88
N GLY A 76 -18.16 -19.44 -16.58
CA GLY A 76 -17.90 -18.40 -17.57
C GLY A 76 -17.30 -17.14 -16.94
N VAL A 77 -17.85 -16.68 -15.81
CA VAL A 77 -17.34 -15.51 -15.07
C VAL A 77 -15.90 -15.75 -14.60
N ARG A 78 -15.62 -16.94 -14.07
CA ARG A 78 -14.27 -17.31 -13.61
C ARG A 78 -13.27 -17.34 -14.76
N LEU A 79 -13.64 -17.87 -15.93
CA LEU A 79 -12.78 -17.89 -17.11
C LEU A 79 -12.49 -16.49 -17.64
N ILE A 80 -13.49 -15.60 -17.67
CA ILE A 80 -13.31 -14.20 -18.08
C ILE A 80 -12.43 -13.45 -17.07
N ALA A 81 -12.62 -13.68 -15.77
CA ALA A 81 -11.77 -13.09 -14.74
C ALA A 81 -10.32 -13.57 -14.87
N ALA A 82 -10.11 -14.87 -15.07
CA ALA A 82 -8.79 -15.46 -15.26
C ALA A 82 -8.11 -14.93 -16.52
N SER A 83 -8.82 -14.87 -17.65
CA SER A 83 -8.27 -14.35 -18.91
C SER A 83 -7.89 -12.88 -18.79
N ALA A 84 -8.69 -12.06 -18.10
CA ALA A 84 -8.37 -10.66 -17.83
C ALA A 84 -7.09 -10.53 -16.99
N ILE A 85 -6.95 -11.29 -15.89
CA ILE A 85 -5.75 -11.24 -15.04
C ILE A 85 -4.50 -11.69 -15.81
N ILE A 86 -4.60 -12.77 -16.60
CA ILE A 86 -3.50 -13.27 -17.43
C ILE A 86 -3.11 -12.23 -18.47
N PHE A 87 -4.09 -11.61 -19.14
CA PHE A 87 -3.85 -10.55 -20.12
C PHE A 87 -3.16 -9.32 -19.50
N LEU A 88 -3.61 -8.87 -18.33
CA LEU A 88 -2.97 -7.76 -17.61
C LEU A 88 -1.54 -8.10 -17.19
N THR A 89 -1.32 -9.33 -16.71
CA THR A 89 0.01 -9.82 -16.35
C THR A 89 0.92 -9.87 -17.58
N PHE A 90 0.42 -10.37 -18.70
CA PHE A 90 1.16 -10.42 -19.95
C PHE A 90 1.58 -9.02 -20.43
N LEU A 91 0.67 -8.03 -20.40
CA LEU A 91 1.01 -6.65 -20.73
C LEU A 91 2.08 -6.07 -19.79
N ASN A 92 2.00 -6.40 -18.51
CA ASN A 92 2.99 -5.96 -17.52
C ASN A 92 4.38 -6.56 -17.78
N CYS A 93 4.45 -7.82 -18.23
CA CYS A 93 5.68 -8.48 -18.64
C CYS A 93 6.22 -7.98 -19.99
N TYR A 94 5.36 -7.53 -20.91
CA TYR A 94 5.76 -7.06 -22.23
C TYR A 94 6.34 -5.63 -22.19
N ASP A 95 5.58 -4.67 -21.70
CA ASP A 95 6.07 -3.29 -21.52
C ASP A 95 5.29 -2.58 -20.41
N VAL A 96 5.97 -2.32 -19.31
CA VAL A 96 5.44 -1.58 -18.17
C VAL A 96 4.93 -0.19 -18.57
N ARG A 97 5.47 0.46 -19.60
CA ARG A 97 5.03 1.79 -20.05
C ARG A 97 3.64 1.74 -20.66
N ILE A 98 3.32 0.71 -21.42
CA ILE A 98 1.96 0.48 -21.97
C ILE A 98 1.00 0.25 -20.81
N THR A 99 1.39 -0.59 -19.85
CA THR A 99 0.58 -0.85 -18.65
C THR A 99 0.33 0.41 -17.83
N THR A 100 1.33 1.29 -17.64
CA THR A 100 1.15 2.56 -16.92
C THR A 100 0.18 3.49 -17.66
N ARG A 101 0.25 3.57 -19.00
CA ARG A 101 -0.70 4.36 -19.79
C ARG A 101 -2.13 3.82 -19.66
N MET A 102 -2.31 2.49 -19.74
CA MET A 102 -3.61 1.83 -19.54
C MET A 102 -4.19 2.10 -18.15
N GLN A 103 -3.36 1.99 -17.10
CA GLN A 103 -3.77 2.31 -15.73
C GLN A 103 -4.23 3.76 -15.57
N ASN A 104 -3.57 4.72 -16.24
CA ASN A 104 -3.98 6.12 -16.20
C ASN A 104 -5.35 6.32 -16.87
N VAL A 105 -5.61 5.64 -17.99
CA VAL A 105 -6.93 5.69 -18.64
C VAL A 105 -8.01 5.09 -17.73
N PHE A 106 -7.76 3.93 -17.12
CA PHE A 106 -8.70 3.31 -16.17
C PHE A 106 -8.95 4.18 -14.94
N LEU A 107 -7.93 4.90 -14.46
CA LEU A 107 -8.07 5.84 -13.36
C LEU A 107 -9.04 6.97 -13.74
N VAL A 108 -8.83 7.61 -14.88
CA VAL A 108 -9.70 8.70 -15.37
C VAL A 108 -11.13 8.18 -15.58
N ALA A 109 -11.29 7.01 -16.21
CA ALA A 109 -12.59 6.40 -16.42
C ALA A 109 -13.32 6.09 -15.11
N LYS A 110 -12.61 5.58 -14.10
CA LYS A 110 -13.17 5.27 -12.78
C LYS A 110 -13.64 6.55 -12.06
N VAL A 111 -12.86 7.63 -12.10
CA VAL A 111 -13.25 8.92 -11.52
C VAL A 111 -14.45 9.52 -12.26
N ALA A 112 -14.47 9.45 -13.59
CA ALA A 112 -15.60 9.91 -14.39
C ALA A 112 -16.89 9.14 -14.07
N GLY A 113 -16.82 7.80 -13.97
CA GLY A 113 -17.97 6.96 -13.61
C GLY A 113 -18.52 7.27 -12.23
N LEU A 114 -17.65 7.48 -11.23
CA LEU A 114 -18.07 7.93 -9.90
C LEU A 114 -18.78 9.29 -9.97
N GLY A 115 -18.23 10.23 -10.76
CA GLY A 115 -18.88 11.53 -11.00
C GLY A 115 -20.28 11.39 -11.60
N THR A 116 -20.45 10.53 -12.61
CA THR A 116 -21.76 10.27 -13.25
C THR A 116 -22.77 9.74 -12.25
N VAL A 117 -22.39 8.77 -11.40
CA VAL A 117 -23.29 8.21 -10.39
C VAL A 117 -23.75 9.27 -9.38
N ILE A 118 -22.84 10.14 -8.94
CA ILE A 118 -23.16 11.25 -8.02
C ILE A 118 -24.15 12.22 -8.67
N VAL A 119 -23.89 12.66 -9.91
CA VAL A 119 -24.75 13.59 -10.63
C VAL A 119 -26.12 12.98 -10.91
N ALA A 120 -26.17 11.73 -11.37
CA ALA A 120 -27.44 11.02 -11.61
C ALA A 120 -28.26 10.88 -10.31
N GLY A 121 -27.61 10.58 -9.19
CA GLY A 121 -28.24 10.54 -7.87
C GLY A 121 -28.81 11.91 -7.46
N MET A 122 -28.05 12.99 -7.63
CA MET A 122 -28.53 14.35 -7.33
C MET A 122 -29.74 14.74 -8.19
N VAL A 123 -29.71 14.48 -9.49
CA VAL A 123 -30.84 14.76 -10.39
C VAL A 123 -32.08 13.97 -9.97
N HIS A 124 -31.92 12.69 -9.64
CA HIS A 124 -33.02 11.83 -9.19
C HIS A 124 -33.65 12.30 -7.86
N LEU A 125 -32.85 12.85 -6.94
CA LEU A 125 -33.34 13.47 -5.71
C LEU A 125 -34.12 14.76 -5.99
N LEU A 126 -33.61 15.62 -6.89
CA LEU A 126 -34.26 16.89 -7.26
C LEU A 126 -35.59 16.70 -8.00
N GLN A 127 -35.76 15.56 -8.68
CA GLN A 127 -37.03 15.16 -9.31
C GLN A 127 -38.12 14.75 -8.29
N GLY A 128 -37.83 14.82 -6.99
CA GLY A 128 -38.78 14.53 -5.92
C GLY A 128 -38.98 13.03 -5.65
N ASN A 129 -38.16 12.16 -6.26
CA ASN A 129 -38.28 10.70 -6.11
C ASN A 129 -37.62 10.20 -4.81
N VAL A 130 -38.11 10.72 -3.67
CA VAL A 130 -37.57 10.49 -2.32
C VAL A 130 -38.22 9.31 -1.59
N SER A 131 -39.01 8.49 -2.28
CA SER A 131 -39.74 7.35 -1.69
C SER A 131 -38.81 6.34 -0.98
N ASN A 132 -37.55 6.20 -1.41
CA ASN A 132 -36.57 5.32 -0.77
C ASN A 132 -36.07 5.83 0.59
N PHE A 133 -36.29 7.10 0.93
CA PHE A 133 -35.95 7.66 2.25
C PHE A 133 -37.12 7.58 3.24
N HIS A 134 -38.27 7.05 2.81
CA HIS A 134 -39.38 6.78 3.70
C HIS A 134 -39.09 5.47 4.46
N ASP A 135 -38.96 5.56 5.79
CA ASP A 135 -38.55 4.48 6.70
C ASP A 135 -37.16 3.86 6.43
N PRO A 136 -36.05 4.63 6.57
CA PRO A 136 -34.69 4.15 6.26
C PRO A 136 -34.22 3.00 7.15
N TRP A 137 -34.88 2.76 8.28
CA TRP A 137 -34.56 1.71 9.25
C TRP A 137 -35.39 0.43 9.08
N LYS A 138 -36.32 0.40 8.11
CA LYS A 138 -37.17 -0.76 7.88
C LYS A 138 -36.33 -1.94 7.38
N ASN A 139 -36.50 -3.12 8.00
CA ASN A 139 -35.67 -4.32 7.79
C ASN A 139 -34.21 -4.21 8.27
N THR A 140 -33.90 -3.35 9.25
CA THR A 140 -32.59 -3.36 9.91
C THR A 140 -32.39 -4.71 10.62
N GLN A 141 -31.30 -5.41 10.27
CA GLN A 141 -30.86 -6.61 10.96
C GLN A 141 -29.86 -6.21 12.05
N THR A 142 -30.18 -6.55 13.30
CA THR A 142 -29.37 -6.20 14.48
C THR A 142 -28.41 -7.32 14.90
N ASP A 143 -28.26 -8.34 14.07
CA ASP A 143 -27.36 -9.47 14.35
C ASP A 143 -25.91 -8.99 14.34
N PRO A 144 -25.14 -9.22 15.42
CA PRO A 144 -23.76 -8.75 15.54
C PRO A 144 -22.86 -9.22 14.38
N SER A 145 -23.08 -10.42 13.85
CA SER A 145 -22.34 -10.94 12.70
C SER A 145 -22.58 -10.13 11.42
N LEU A 146 -23.81 -9.73 11.13
CA LEU A 146 -24.12 -8.96 9.92
C LEU A 146 -23.61 -7.53 10.03
N ILE A 147 -23.64 -6.96 11.23
CA ILE A 147 -22.99 -5.69 11.53
C ILE A 147 -21.48 -5.81 11.31
N ALA A 148 -20.83 -6.87 11.80
CA ALA A 148 -19.40 -7.07 11.57
C ALA A 148 -19.04 -7.20 10.07
N VAL A 149 -19.87 -7.89 9.28
CA VAL A 149 -19.67 -8.04 7.82
C VAL A 149 -19.87 -6.71 7.09
N SER A 150 -20.81 -5.87 7.50
CA SER A 150 -20.99 -4.54 6.89
C SER A 150 -19.80 -3.63 7.16
N PHE A 151 -19.25 -3.66 8.38
CA PHE A 151 -17.99 -2.99 8.71
C PHE A 151 -16.81 -3.53 7.90
N TYR A 152 -16.71 -4.85 7.71
CA TYR A 152 -15.67 -5.47 6.89
C TYR A 152 -15.71 -4.94 5.44
N SER A 153 -16.90 -4.85 4.83
CA SER A 153 -17.09 -4.27 3.50
C SER A 153 -16.72 -2.79 3.44
N GLY A 154 -17.08 -2.03 4.48
CA GLY A 154 -16.70 -0.63 4.64
C GLY A 154 -15.18 -0.45 4.67
N ILE A 155 -14.49 -1.18 5.54
CA ILE A 155 -13.03 -1.12 5.69
C ILE A 155 -12.33 -1.56 4.39
N PHE A 156 -12.85 -2.58 3.71
CA PHE A 156 -12.33 -3.02 2.42
C PHE A 156 -12.37 -1.90 1.36
N SER A 157 -13.41 -1.08 1.36
CA SER A 157 -13.54 0.06 0.44
C SER A 157 -12.51 1.17 0.70
N TYR A 158 -12.03 1.30 1.95
CA TYR A 158 -10.98 2.24 2.36
C TYR A 158 -9.58 1.60 2.41
N ALA A 159 -9.42 0.36 1.96
CA ALA A 159 -8.13 -0.32 1.98
C ALA A 159 -7.08 0.38 1.09
N GLY A 160 -5.80 0.29 1.46
CA GLY A 160 -4.67 0.81 0.67
C GLY A 160 -4.09 2.15 1.13
N TRP A 161 -4.70 2.82 2.12
CA TRP A 161 -4.21 4.10 2.66
C TRP A 161 -2.77 4.02 3.20
N ASN A 162 -2.41 2.94 3.90
CA ASN A 162 -1.06 2.74 4.43
C ASN A 162 0.01 2.71 3.34
N TYR A 163 -0.24 1.99 2.25
CA TYR A 163 0.69 1.87 1.13
C TYR A 163 0.87 3.21 0.41
N LEU A 164 -0.22 3.97 0.26
CA LEU A 164 -0.18 5.30 -0.36
C LEU A 164 0.61 6.31 0.48
N ASN A 165 0.43 6.29 1.80
CA ASN A 165 1.17 7.17 2.71
C ASN A 165 2.66 6.87 2.63
N PHE A 166 3.06 5.59 2.71
CA PHE A 166 4.46 5.19 2.58
C PHE A 166 5.07 5.64 1.24
N MET A 167 4.39 5.37 0.12
CA MET A 167 4.89 5.78 -1.21
C MET A 167 4.98 7.29 -1.36
N THR A 168 4.04 8.03 -0.78
CA THR A 168 4.03 9.49 -0.81
C THR A 168 5.14 10.06 0.05
N GLU A 169 5.38 9.51 1.24
CA GLU A 169 6.48 9.89 2.12
C GLU A 169 7.84 9.67 1.46
N VAL A 170 8.06 8.49 0.86
CA VAL A 170 9.30 8.18 0.13
C VAL A 170 9.50 9.13 -1.04
N ARG A 171 8.44 9.42 -1.82
CA ARG A 171 8.52 10.39 -2.91
C ARG A 171 8.85 11.79 -2.40
N MET A 172 8.21 12.24 -1.33
CA MET A 172 8.47 13.55 -0.75
C MET A 172 9.88 13.66 -0.17
N ALA A 173 10.38 12.61 0.49
CA ALA A 173 11.76 12.53 0.98
C ALA A 173 12.78 12.56 -0.16
N CYS A 174 12.51 11.83 -1.25
CA CYS A 174 13.36 11.85 -2.45
C CYS A 174 13.38 13.25 -3.10
N LEU A 175 12.22 13.88 -3.25
CA LEU A 175 12.12 15.24 -3.80
C LEU A 175 12.82 16.28 -2.92
N SER A 176 12.76 16.14 -1.59
CA SER A 176 13.47 17.04 -0.68
C SER A 176 14.98 16.85 -0.78
N MET A 177 15.48 15.60 -0.89
CA MET A 177 16.88 15.31 -1.17
C MET A 177 17.34 15.90 -2.51
N PHE A 178 16.62 15.66 -3.60
CA PHE A 178 16.97 16.23 -4.92
C PHE A 178 16.99 17.76 -4.89
N ARG A 179 16.02 18.39 -4.20
CA ARG A 179 15.98 19.85 -4.05
C ARG A 179 17.13 20.38 -3.19
N VAL A 180 17.61 19.62 -2.21
CA VAL A 180 18.80 19.96 -1.41
C VAL A 180 20.07 19.81 -2.25
N GLU A 181 20.18 18.74 -3.03
CA GLU A 181 21.31 18.49 -3.92
C GLU A 181 21.41 19.57 -5.00
N GLU A 182 20.29 19.94 -5.64
CA GLU A 182 20.24 21.03 -6.63
C GLU A 182 20.69 22.38 -6.04
N LYS A 183 20.22 22.72 -4.83
CA LYS A 183 20.64 23.95 -4.12
C LYS A 183 22.12 23.93 -3.77
N THR A 184 22.65 22.77 -3.41
CA THR A 184 24.06 22.59 -3.05
C THR A 184 24.96 22.68 -4.29
N THR A 185 24.60 22.01 -5.38
CA THR A 185 25.31 22.06 -6.66
C THR A 185 25.29 23.46 -7.29
N ARG A 186 24.14 24.16 -7.26
CA ARG A 186 24.08 25.58 -7.68
C ARG A 186 24.95 26.47 -6.80
N LYS A 187 25.00 26.23 -5.49
CA LYS A 187 25.91 26.96 -4.57
C LYS A 187 27.38 26.75 -4.90
N TRP A 188 27.78 25.54 -5.28
CA TRP A 188 29.16 25.25 -5.70
C TRP A 188 29.52 25.89 -7.04
N PHE A 189 28.59 25.89 -8.00
CA PHE A 189 28.82 26.48 -9.32
C PHE A 189 28.84 28.03 -9.31
N LEU A 190 28.19 28.65 -8.31
CA LEU A 190 28.17 30.11 -8.14
C LEU A 190 29.27 30.62 -7.18
N ARG A 191 30.20 29.79 -6.72
CA ARG A 191 31.35 30.29 -5.93
C ARG A 191 32.34 31.00 -6.87
N PRO A 192 32.72 32.27 -6.59
CA PRO A 192 33.77 32.92 -7.35
C PRO A 192 35.11 32.18 -7.17
N PRO A 193 36.00 32.18 -8.17
CA PRO A 193 37.30 31.54 -8.07
C PRO A 193 38.09 32.16 -6.91
N ILE A 194 38.72 31.30 -6.11
CA ILE A 194 39.52 31.67 -4.95
C ILE A 194 40.71 32.48 -5.46
N THR A 195 40.70 33.79 -5.24
CA THR A 195 41.87 34.65 -5.47
C THR A 195 42.92 34.31 -4.40
N THR A 196 43.94 33.54 -4.79
CA THR A 196 45.13 33.32 -3.97
C THR A 196 45.92 34.62 -3.91
N HIS A 197 45.79 35.34 -2.81
CA HIS A 197 46.68 36.46 -2.50
C HIS A 197 48.01 35.90 -2.00
N ASN A 198 49.06 36.14 -2.78
CA ASN A 198 50.47 36.04 -2.40
C ASN A 198 50.83 37.14 -1.41
#